data_AF-A0A382QS58-F1
#
_entry.id   AF-A0A382QS58-F1
#
_cell.length_a   1.000
_cell.length_b   1.000
_cell.length_c   1.000
_cell.angle_alpha   90.00
_cell.angle_beta   90.00
_cell.angle_gamma   90.00
#
_symmetry.space_group_name_H-M   'P 1'
#
loop_
_entity.id
_entity.type
_entity.pdbx_description
1 polymer ?
#
loop_
_entity_poly.entity_id
_entity_poly.type
_entity_poly.pdbx_seq_one_letter_code
_entity_poly.pdbx_strand_id
1 'polypeptide(L)'
;VAIKEGRFIAVGSDAQILSLAAARTEKVDLEGKTVLPGFHDTHVHLAHRVSEPPEPLIQSLSEARSIAEIVDVVRQKVTATPPGELIWISRGPRLAQIEEKRWPTRYDLDPVSSENPVVLGLGGDSANVGNSLALAAAGIDRNIPQPYREGLFGEFLLNPATGQPTGVATGFAAFHRLREGPLSIWPVEKLEPNIARALKEAILPKGITSLSDPLTSSENQPTQHAYQRLAASREGLPVRINLMVRIPVRAFSTEDSLELIRSLLFEPPLRSDFLR
;
A
#
# COMPACT_ATOMS: atom_id res chain seq x y z
N VAL A 1 -28.40 21.87 -14.27
CA VAL A 1 -27.03 22.46 -14.31
C VAL A 1 -26.49 22.44 -15.73
N ALA A 2 -25.58 23.35 -16.10
CA ALA A 2 -24.88 23.34 -17.39
C ALA A 2 -23.40 23.02 -17.18
N ILE A 3 -22.86 22.09 -17.98
CA ILE A 3 -21.48 21.60 -17.88
C ILE A 3 -20.79 21.79 -19.22
N LYS A 4 -19.56 22.30 -19.20
CA LYS A 4 -18.67 22.38 -20.36
C LYS A 4 -17.27 21.98 -19.93
N GLU A 5 -16.62 21.10 -20.70
CA GLU A 5 -15.24 20.66 -20.45
C GLU A 5 -15.01 20.17 -19.00
N GLY A 6 -16.00 19.43 -18.47
CA GLY A 6 -15.96 18.85 -17.12
C GLY A 6 -16.17 19.84 -15.97
N ARG A 7 -16.53 21.12 -16.25
CA ARG A 7 -16.79 22.14 -15.23
C ARG A 7 -18.22 22.66 -15.31
N PHE A 8 -18.80 23.02 -14.17
CA PHE A 8 -20.06 23.75 -14.13
C PHE A 8 -19.86 25.15 -14.68
N ILE A 9 -20.66 25.52 -15.67
CA ILE A 9 -20.71 26.89 -16.20
C ILE A 9 -21.95 27.65 -15.71
N ALA A 10 -22.97 26.93 -15.23
CA ALA A 10 -24.14 27.51 -14.58
C ALA A 10 -24.87 26.49 -13.68
N VAL A 11 -25.44 26.99 -12.59
CA VAL A 11 -26.35 26.28 -11.68
C VAL A 11 -27.56 27.18 -11.46
N GLY A 12 -28.77 26.64 -11.66
CA GLY A 12 -30.01 27.44 -11.65
C GLY A 12 -31.22 26.60 -12.04
N SER A 13 -32.33 27.26 -12.35
CA SER A 13 -33.58 26.61 -12.76
C SER A 13 -33.46 25.98 -14.15
N ASP A 14 -34.39 25.05 -14.47
CA ASP A 14 -34.41 24.38 -15.77
C ASP A 14 -34.48 25.38 -16.93
N ALA A 15 -35.30 26.41 -16.82
CA ALA A 15 -35.41 27.45 -17.85
C ALA A 15 -34.08 28.19 -18.07
N GLN A 16 -33.39 28.57 -16.99
CA GLN A 16 -32.09 29.24 -17.07
C GLN A 16 -31.05 28.34 -17.74
N ILE A 17 -30.98 27.07 -17.34
CA ILE A 17 -29.99 26.12 -17.86
C ILE A 17 -30.28 25.75 -19.32
N LEU A 18 -31.54 25.47 -19.67
CA LEU A 18 -31.93 25.07 -21.02
C LEU A 18 -31.71 26.20 -22.04
N SER A 19 -31.78 27.47 -21.63
CA SER A 19 -31.46 28.61 -22.50
C SER A 19 -29.99 28.69 -22.94
N LEU A 20 -29.08 28.03 -22.21
CA LEU A 20 -27.65 27.98 -22.54
C LEU A 20 -27.31 26.90 -23.58
N ALA A 21 -28.26 26.01 -23.90
CA ALA A 21 -28.03 24.88 -24.80
C ALA A 21 -27.88 25.34 -26.26
N ALA A 22 -26.83 24.87 -26.92
CA ALA A 22 -26.61 25.03 -28.36
C ALA A 22 -27.11 23.79 -29.13
N ALA A 23 -27.07 23.86 -30.46
CA ALA A 23 -27.55 22.76 -31.33
C ALA A 23 -26.86 21.40 -31.08
N ARG A 24 -25.63 21.40 -30.55
CA ARG A 24 -24.86 20.19 -30.23
C ARG A 24 -24.80 19.87 -28.74
N THR A 25 -25.54 20.58 -27.90
CA THR A 25 -25.55 20.33 -26.46
C THR A 25 -26.35 19.06 -26.16
N GLU A 26 -25.70 18.09 -25.52
CA GLU A 26 -26.38 16.95 -24.91
C GLU A 26 -27.29 17.42 -23.76
N LYS A 27 -28.52 16.93 -23.75
CA LYS A 27 -29.51 17.22 -22.71
C LYS A 27 -29.87 15.92 -22.02
N VAL A 28 -29.72 15.91 -20.69
CA VAL A 28 -30.07 14.77 -19.84
C VAL A 28 -31.24 15.19 -18.97
N ASP A 29 -32.42 14.61 -19.22
CA ASP A 29 -33.57 14.74 -18.33
C ASP A 29 -33.39 13.79 -17.13
N LEU A 30 -33.47 14.34 -15.93
CA LEU A 30 -33.28 13.58 -14.70
C LEU A 30 -34.59 12.93 -14.24
N GLU A 31 -35.73 13.29 -14.81
CA GLU A 31 -37.06 12.77 -14.44
C GLU A 31 -37.33 12.93 -12.93
N GLY A 32 -36.95 14.09 -12.37
CA GLY A 32 -37.10 14.38 -10.94
C GLY A 32 -36.09 13.71 -10.01
N LYS A 33 -35.10 12.95 -10.53
CA LYS A 33 -34.00 12.41 -9.73
C LYS A 33 -33.12 13.53 -9.16
N THR A 34 -32.56 13.30 -7.97
CA THR A 34 -31.64 14.23 -7.31
C THR A 34 -30.21 14.01 -7.80
N VAL A 35 -29.49 15.11 -8.06
CA VAL A 35 -28.05 15.09 -8.32
C VAL A 35 -27.31 15.52 -7.07
N LEU A 36 -26.32 14.73 -6.67
CA LEU A 36 -25.41 15.05 -5.59
C LEU A 36 -24.00 15.31 -6.15
N PRO A 37 -23.16 16.10 -5.46
CA PRO A 37 -21.73 16.08 -5.69
C PRO A 37 -21.20 14.66 -5.56
N GLY A 38 -20.29 14.25 -6.45
CA GLY A 38 -19.58 12.99 -6.26
C GLY A 38 -18.79 13.01 -4.96
N PHE A 39 -18.76 11.88 -4.25
CA PHE A 39 -18.11 11.79 -2.94
C PHE A 39 -16.59 11.89 -3.06
N HIS A 40 -15.99 12.52 -2.05
CA HIS A 40 -14.55 12.57 -1.87
C HIS A 40 -14.15 11.71 -0.67
N ASP A 41 -13.33 10.69 -0.89
CA ASP A 41 -12.70 9.94 0.20
C ASP A 41 -11.40 10.66 0.63
N THR A 42 -11.41 11.26 1.81
CA THR A 42 -10.30 12.09 2.28
C THR A 42 -9.06 11.30 2.69
N HIS A 43 -9.16 9.98 2.89
CA HIS A 43 -8.02 9.17 3.35
C HIS A 43 -8.26 7.68 3.08
N VAL A 44 -7.67 7.16 2.01
CA VAL A 44 -7.78 5.74 1.65
C VAL A 44 -6.45 5.18 1.19
N HIS A 45 -6.00 4.07 1.79
CA HIS A 45 -4.79 3.37 1.34
C HIS A 45 -5.10 2.41 0.18
N LEU A 46 -5.62 2.93 -0.94
CA LEU A 46 -6.13 2.10 -2.04
C LEU A 46 -5.02 1.25 -2.63
N ALA A 47 -3.91 1.87 -3.04
CA ALA A 47 -2.78 1.14 -3.62
C ALA A 47 -2.26 0.05 -2.69
N HIS A 48 -2.11 0.35 -1.39
CA HIS A 48 -1.71 -0.65 -0.40
C HIS A 48 -2.70 -1.82 -0.33
N ARG A 49 -4.00 -1.53 -0.30
CA ARG A 49 -5.05 -2.57 -0.21
C ARG A 49 -5.11 -3.47 -1.43
N VAL A 50 -4.86 -2.94 -2.62
CA VAL A 50 -4.92 -3.70 -3.88
C VAL A 50 -3.57 -4.30 -4.26
N SER A 51 -2.50 -3.92 -3.55
CA SER A 51 -1.16 -4.49 -3.69
C SER A 51 -1.04 -5.89 -3.10
N GLU A 52 -1.86 -6.21 -2.09
CA GLU A 52 -1.86 -7.54 -1.47
C GLU A 52 -2.68 -8.50 -2.34
N PRO A 53 -2.06 -9.54 -2.93
CA PRO A 53 -2.83 -10.55 -3.63
C PRO A 53 -3.79 -11.24 -2.64
N PRO A 54 -4.95 -11.74 -3.10
CA PRO A 54 -5.76 -12.63 -2.30
C PRO A 54 -4.91 -13.80 -1.81
N GLU A 55 -4.73 -13.90 -0.50
CA GLU A 55 -3.97 -14.99 0.11
C GLU A 55 -4.94 -15.91 0.85
N PRO A 56 -5.23 -17.11 0.33
CA PRO A 56 -6.21 -18.03 0.91
C PRO A 56 -5.83 -18.49 2.32
N LEU A 57 -4.54 -18.46 2.69
CA LEU A 57 -4.08 -18.86 4.01
C LEU A 57 -4.11 -17.74 5.05
N ILE A 58 -4.54 -16.52 4.71
CA ILE A 58 -4.67 -15.42 5.69
C ILE A 58 -5.60 -15.81 6.84
N GLN A 59 -6.71 -16.50 6.55
CA GLN A 59 -7.65 -16.92 7.59
C GLN A 59 -6.99 -17.93 8.53
N SER A 60 -6.40 -18.99 7.98
CA SER A 60 -5.70 -20.02 8.75
C SER A 60 -4.57 -19.44 9.59
N LEU A 61 -3.77 -18.52 9.03
CA LEU A 61 -2.75 -17.83 9.81
C LEU A 61 -3.39 -17.01 10.92
N SER A 62 -4.40 -16.19 10.63
CA SER A 62 -5.05 -15.31 11.61
C SER A 62 -5.69 -16.04 12.79
N GLU A 63 -6.15 -17.27 12.57
CA GLU A 63 -6.76 -18.13 13.59
C GLU A 63 -5.76 -18.94 14.41
N ALA A 64 -4.49 -19.01 13.98
CA ALA A 64 -3.45 -19.77 14.66
C ALA A 64 -3.29 -19.33 16.13
N ARG A 65 -3.13 -20.31 17.01
CA ARG A 65 -3.03 -20.17 18.47
C ARG A 65 -1.66 -20.57 19.02
N SER A 66 -0.80 -21.17 18.22
CA SER A 66 0.56 -21.54 18.62
C SER A 66 1.56 -21.25 17.51
N ILE A 67 2.85 -21.24 17.86
CA ILE A 67 3.92 -21.11 16.86
C ILE A 67 3.96 -22.34 15.95
N ALA A 68 3.63 -23.52 16.48
CA ALA A 68 3.48 -24.73 15.68
C ALA A 68 2.43 -24.56 14.57
N GLU A 69 1.24 -24.03 14.90
CA GLU A 69 0.20 -23.76 13.91
C GLU A 69 0.61 -22.70 12.88
N ILE A 70 1.32 -21.65 13.31
CA ILE A 70 1.89 -20.66 12.38
C ILE A 70 2.87 -21.33 11.40
N VAL A 71 3.78 -22.16 11.90
CA VAL A 71 4.77 -22.90 11.10
C VAL A 71 4.09 -23.87 10.15
N ASP A 72 2.99 -24.50 10.56
CA ASP A 72 2.20 -25.39 9.70
C ASP A 72 1.55 -24.65 8.54
N VAL A 73 1.02 -23.44 8.77
CA VAL A 73 0.50 -22.58 7.69
C VAL A 73 1.63 -22.18 6.72
N VAL A 74 2.81 -21.84 7.24
CA VAL A 74 3.98 -21.56 6.39
C VAL A 74 4.36 -22.77 5.56
N ARG A 75 4.41 -23.97 6.16
CA ARG A 75 4.74 -25.21 5.45
C ARG A 75 3.76 -25.50 4.30
N GLN A 76 2.47 -25.29 4.53
CA GLN A 76 1.44 -25.43 3.49
C GLN A 76 1.72 -24.46 2.33
N LYS A 77 2.03 -23.20 2.64
CA LYS A 77 2.35 -22.21 1.61
C LYS A 77 3.62 -22.54 0.85
N VAL A 78 4.67 -22.98 1.54
CA VAL A 78 5.95 -23.43 0.94
C VAL A 78 5.71 -24.55 -0.05
N THR A 79 4.91 -25.55 0.30
CA THR A 79 4.62 -26.70 -0.58
C THR A 79 3.90 -26.29 -1.88
N ALA A 80 3.16 -25.19 -1.85
CA ALA A 80 2.42 -24.66 -3.01
C ALA A 80 3.18 -23.57 -3.79
N THR A 81 4.41 -23.23 -3.39
CA THR A 81 5.17 -22.11 -3.94
C THR A 81 6.51 -22.61 -4.51
N PRO A 82 6.88 -22.27 -5.76
CA PRO A 82 8.16 -22.66 -6.34
C PRO A 82 9.36 -22.20 -5.48
N PRO A 83 10.47 -22.95 -5.43
CA PRO A 83 11.70 -22.53 -4.73
C PRO A 83 12.17 -21.14 -5.16
N GLY A 84 12.63 -20.34 -4.19
CA GLY A 84 13.12 -18.97 -4.38
C GLY A 84 12.03 -17.90 -4.42
N GLU A 85 10.76 -18.25 -4.62
CA GLU A 85 9.66 -17.28 -4.59
C GLU A 85 9.32 -16.85 -3.16
N LEU A 86 8.98 -15.56 -3.01
CA LEU A 86 8.63 -14.96 -1.74
C LEU A 86 7.27 -15.45 -1.24
N ILE A 87 7.28 -15.96 -0.01
CA ILE A 87 6.08 -16.26 0.76
C ILE A 87 5.74 -15.05 1.63
N TRP A 88 4.62 -14.43 1.30
CA TRP A 88 4.12 -13.25 1.98
C TRP A 88 2.71 -13.51 2.50
N ILE A 89 2.51 -13.45 3.82
CA ILE A 89 1.17 -13.49 4.43
C ILE A 89 1.04 -12.29 5.37
N SER A 90 0.23 -11.30 4.99
CA SER A 90 0.20 -9.97 5.63
C SER A 90 -0.49 -9.93 6.99
N ARG A 91 -1.29 -10.95 7.33
CA ARG A 91 -2.20 -10.90 8.48
C ARG A 91 -2.23 -12.22 9.23
N GLY A 92 -1.85 -12.15 10.50
CA GLY A 92 -1.78 -13.29 11.41
C GLY A 92 -2.18 -12.95 12.85
N PRO A 93 -1.91 -13.85 13.80
CA PRO A 93 -2.43 -13.81 15.16
C PRO A 93 -1.95 -12.61 15.97
N ARG A 94 -2.71 -12.20 16.99
CA ARG A 94 -2.23 -11.26 18.03
C ARG A 94 -1.38 -12.01 19.06
N LEU A 95 -0.36 -11.36 19.62
CA LEU A 95 0.55 -11.98 20.61
C LEU A 95 -0.20 -12.65 21.77
N ALA A 96 -1.25 -12.01 22.27
CA ALA A 96 -2.05 -12.51 23.38
C ALA A 96 -2.72 -13.87 23.09
N GLN A 97 -2.99 -14.18 21.82
CA GLN A 97 -3.63 -15.44 21.42
C GLN A 97 -2.64 -16.58 21.20
N ILE A 98 -1.33 -16.27 21.03
CA ILE A 98 -0.27 -17.26 20.88
C ILE A 98 0.03 -17.89 22.25
N GLU A 99 0.04 -19.21 22.35
CA GLU A 99 0.27 -19.97 23.58
C GLU A 99 1.64 -19.67 24.19
N GLU A 100 2.69 -19.62 23.36
CA GLU A 100 4.07 -19.41 23.78
C GLU A 100 4.38 -17.98 24.22
N LYS A 101 3.42 -17.04 24.07
CA LYS A 101 3.53 -15.61 24.44
C LYS A 101 4.77 -14.91 23.87
N ARG A 102 5.23 -15.38 22.70
CA ARG A 102 6.30 -14.76 21.91
C ARG A 102 5.91 -14.79 20.43
N TRP A 103 6.57 -13.95 19.64
CA TRP A 103 6.51 -14.06 18.18
C TRP A 103 7.33 -15.26 17.69
N PRO A 104 6.96 -15.88 16.55
CA PRO A 104 7.86 -16.79 15.85
C PRO A 104 9.12 -16.02 15.45
N THR A 105 10.21 -16.76 15.31
CA THR A 105 11.52 -16.26 14.90
C THR A 105 11.96 -16.99 13.62
N ARG A 106 13.01 -16.53 12.97
CA ARG A 106 13.64 -17.25 11.86
C ARG A 106 13.99 -18.69 12.25
N TYR A 107 14.33 -18.94 13.51
CA TYR A 107 14.65 -20.29 13.99
C TYR A 107 13.45 -21.23 13.99
N ASP A 108 12.23 -20.71 14.09
CA ASP A 108 11.00 -21.48 13.96
C ASP A 108 10.62 -21.69 12.48
N LEU A 109 10.94 -20.73 11.60
CA LEU A 109 10.55 -20.71 10.19
C LEU A 109 11.53 -21.42 9.25
N ASP A 110 12.84 -21.26 9.47
CA ASP A 110 13.91 -21.80 8.62
C ASP A 110 13.77 -23.31 8.37
N PRO A 111 13.41 -24.17 9.35
CA PRO A 111 13.27 -25.61 9.13
C PRO A 111 12.21 -26.01 8.09
N VAL A 112 11.21 -25.16 7.84
CA VAL A 112 10.14 -25.44 6.87
C VAL A 112 10.23 -24.60 5.59
N SER A 113 11.22 -23.71 5.49
CA SER A 113 11.31 -22.70 4.42
C SER A 113 12.72 -22.52 3.86
N SER A 114 13.49 -23.61 3.81
CA SER A 114 14.92 -23.59 3.44
C SER A 114 15.24 -23.03 2.05
N GLU A 115 14.26 -22.98 1.14
CA GLU A 115 14.43 -22.51 -0.23
C GLU A 115 13.59 -21.26 -0.56
N ASN A 116 12.73 -20.79 0.34
CA ASN A 116 11.82 -19.68 0.09
C ASN A 116 12.01 -18.58 1.13
N PRO A 117 12.24 -17.31 0.74
CA PRO A 117 12.13 -16.21 1.68
C PRO A 117 10.68 -16.12 2.21
N VAL A 118 10.53 -15.99 3.52
CA VAL A 118 9.24 -15.90 4.21
C VAL A 118 9.17 -14.58 4.94
N VAL A 119 8.07 -13.84 4.77
CA VAL A 119 7.71 -12.70 5.61
C VAL A 119 6.25 -12.80 6.06
N LEU A 120 6.03 -12.72 7.37
CA LEU A 120 4.72 -12.76 8.00
C LEU A 120 4.40 -11.42 8.66
N GLY A 121 3.20 -10.90 8.44
CA GLY A 121 2.62 -9.79 9.21
C GLY A 121 1.74 -10.31 10.34
N LEU A 122 2.02 -9.93 11.58
CA LEU A 122 1.38 -10.44 12.80
C LEU A 122 0.86 -9.29 13.67
N GLY A 123 -0.17 -9.58 14.48
CA GLY A 123 -0.67 -8.64 15.48
C GLY A 123 -1.26 -7.33 14.93
N GLY A 124 -1.76 -7.33 13.69
CA GLY A 124 -2.22 -6.12 13.02
C GLY A 124 -1.07 -5.13 12.81
N ASP A 125 -0.02 -5.58 12.12
CA ASP A 125 1.20 -4.83 11.81
C ASP A 125 2.09 -4.48 13.01
N SER A 126 1.82 -5.05 14.19
CA SER A 126 2.64 -4.84 15.39
C SER A 126 3.99 -5.55 15.30
N ALA A 127 4.06 -6.68 14.58
CA ALA A 127 5.28 -7.44 14.37
C ALA A 127 5.31 -8.01 12.96
N ASN A 128 6.49 -7.98 12.35
CA ASN A 128 6.78 -8.65 11.10
C ASN A 128 7.92 -9.63 11.33
N VAL A 129 7.80 -10.83 10.77
CA VAL A 129 8.75 -11.91 11.01
C VAL A 129 9.28 -12.43 9.68
N GLY A 130 10.60 -12.30 9.50
CA GLY A 130 11.33 -12.83 8.36
C GLY A 130 12.15 -14.07 8.72
N ASN A 131 12.22 -15.04 7.81
CA ASN A 131 13.19 -16.15 7.91
C ASN A 131 14.60 -15.68 7.48
N SER A 132 15.60 -16.56 7.55
CA SER A 132 16.99 -16.21 7.23
C SER A 132 17.17 -15.76 5.77
N LEU A 133 16.45 -16.36 4.82
CA LEU A 133 16.47 -15.94 3.41
C LEU A 133 15.88 -14.54 3.23
N ALA A 134 14.78 -14.23 3.93
CA ALA A 134 14.19 -12.89 3.88
C ALA A 134 15.11 -11.83 4.50
N LEU A 135 15.74 -12.13 5.63
CA LEU A 135 16.72 -11.23 6.25
C LEU A 135 17.92 -10.97 5.33
N ALA A 136 18.45 -12.02 4.71
CA ALA A 136 19.56 -11.91 3.75
C ALA A 136 19.19 -11.06 2.53
N ALA A 137 18.00 -11.29 1.96
CA ALA A 137 17.48 -10.47 0.88
C ALA A 137 17.38 -9.00 1.32
N ALA A 138 16.81 -8.72 2.49
CA ALA A 138 16.68 -7.36 3.02
C ALA A 138 18.01 -6.72 3.47
N GLY A 139 19.15 -7.42 3.37
CA GLY A 139 20.44 -6.91 3.85
C GLY A 139 20.50 -6.73 5.37
N ILE A 140 19.67 -7.46 6.12
CA ILE A 140 19.58 -7.36 7.58
C ILE A 140 20.53 -8.39 8.21
N ASP A 141 21.57 -7.90 8.88
CA ASP A 141 22.55 -8.71 9.60
C ASP A 141 22.75 -8.18 11.04
N ARG A 142 23.74 -8.73 11.76
CA ARG A 142 24.08 -8.30 13.14
C ARG A 142 24.50 -6.84 13.28
N ASN A 143 24.87 -6.18 12.17
CA ASN A 143 25.32 -4.79 12.15
C ASN A 143 24.16 -3.84 11.83
N ILE A 144 22.93 -4.34 11.65
CA ILE A 144 21.75 -3.54 11.33
C ILE A 144 21.58 -2.40 12.36
N PRO A 145 21.56 -1.13 11.93
CA PRO A 145 21.22 -0.03 12.82
C PRO A 145 19.80 -0.20 13.36
N GLN A 146 19.65 -0.04 14.66
CA GLN A 146 18.35 -0.10 15.31
C GLN A 146 17.56 1.19 15.03
N PRO A 147 16.33 1.13 14.48
CA PRO A 147 15.60 2.33 14.08
C PRO A 147 15.37 3.33 15.23
N TYR A 148 15.13 2.86 16.45
CA TYR A 148 14.97 3.74 17.61
C TYR A 148 16.20 4.61 17.92
N ARG A 149 17.41 4.21 17.52
CA ARG A 149 18.62 5.03 17.68
C ARG A 149 18.62 6.26 16.77
N GLU A 150 17.84 6.21 15.70
CA GLU A 150 17.62 7.29 14.75
C GLU A 150 16.32 8.07 15.06
N GLY A 151 15.70 7.84 16.24
CA GLY A 151 14.43 8.46 16.61
C GLY A 151 13.21 7.93 15.85
N LEU A 152 13.36 6.79 15.18
CA LEU A 152 12.28 6.13 14.44
C LEU A 152 11.56 5.10 15.31
N PHE A 153 10.25 4.94 15.10
CA PHE A 153 9.48 3.92 15.81
C PHE A 153 9.73 2.53 15.21
N GLY A 154 10.58 1.75 15.85
CA GLY A 154 10.74 0.33 15.60
C GLY A 154 12.08 -0.24 16.07
N GLU A 155 12.15 -1.56 16.12
CA GLU A 155 13.33 -2.32 16.54
C GLU A 155 13.39 -3.69 15.86
N PHE A 156 14.62 -4.17 15.68
CA PHE A 156 14.89 -5.57 15.34
C PHE A 156 15.28 -6.31 16.62
N LEU A 157 14.57 -7.39 16.94
CA LEU A 157 14.92 -8.20 18.09
C LEU A 157 16.19 -8.99 17.76
N LEU A 158 17.19 -8.89 18.63
CA LEU A 158 18.48 -9.57 18.47
C LEU A 158 18.58 -10.74 19.46
N ASN A 159 19.26 -11.81 19.04
CA ASN A 159 19.65 -12.87 19.94
C ASN A 159 20.71 -12.33 20.93
N PRO A 160 20.46 -12.36 22.25
CA PRO A 160 21.37 -11.76 23.23
C PRO A 160 22.77 -12.37 23.26
N ALA A 161 22.91 -13.65 22.91
CA ALA A 161 24.19 -14.36 22.94
C ALA A 161 25.04 -14.11 21.69
N THR A 162 24.40 -13.94 20.52
CA THR A 162 25.10 -13.86 19.23
C THR A 162 25.03 -12.50 18.56
N GLY A 163 24.13 -11.62 19.00
CA GLY A 163 23.81 -10.35 18.36
C GLY A 163 23.11 -10.49 17.00
N GLN A 164 22.80 -11.72 16.57
CA GLN A 164 22.15 -11.95 15.28
C GLN A 164 20.66 -11.59 15.36
N PRO A 165 20.08 -10.97 14.32
CA PRO A 165 18.65 -10.72 14.25
C PRO A 165 17.86 -12.03 14.39
N THR A 166 16.78 -12.01 15.18
CA THR A 166 15.90 -13.17 15.35
C THR A 166 14.93 -13.32 14.19
N GLY A 167 14.84 -12.34 13.29
CA GLY A 167 13.81 -12.27 12.27
C GLY A 167 12.61 -11.41 12.66
N VAL A 168 12.46 -11.06 13.94
CA VAL A 168 11.33 -10.26 14.42
C VAL A 168 11.66 -8.77 14.33
N ALA A 169 10.83 -8.03 13.60
CA ALA A 169 10.83 -6.59 13.46
C ALA A 169 9.53 -6.02 14.05
N THR A 170 9.63 -5.16 15.05
CA THR A 170 8.47 -4.49 15.66
C THR A 170 8.48 -2.99 15.37
N GLY A 171 7.30 -2.41 15.19
CA GLY A 171 7.14 -1.00 14.79
C GLY A 171 7.46 -0.73 13.32
N PHE A 172 6.93 0.40 12.82
CA PHE A 172 6.89 0.72 11.39
C PHE A 172 8.27 0.80 10.73
N ALA A 173 9.28 1.35 11.38
CA ALA A 173 10.58 1.54 10.74
C ALA A 173 11.33 0.22 10.49
N ALA A 174 11.29 -0.71 11.45
CA ALA A 174 11.88 -2.03 11.29
C ALA A 174 11.08 -2.87 10.27
N PHE A 175 9.75 -2.75 10.31
CA PHE A 175 8.84 -3.32 9.32
C PHE A 175 9.21 -2.90 7.88
N HIS A 176 9.32 -1.59 7.62
CA HIS A 176 9.62 -1.08 6.29
C HIS A 176 10.99 -1.59 5.80
N ARG A 177 12.02 -1.61 6.66
CA ARG A 177 13.34 -2.14 6.33
C ARG A 177 13.32 -3.63 5.97
N LEU A 178 12.48 -4.44 6.61
CA LEU A 178 12.35 -5.87 6.29
C LEU A 178 11.56 -6.13 4.99
N ARG A 179 10.53 -5.32 4.72
CA ARG A 179 9.53 -5.58 3.67
C ARG A 179 9.78 -4.84 2.36
N GLU A 180 10.31 -3.61 2.41
CA GLU A 180 10.31 -2.68 1.28
C GLU A 180 11.65 -2.63 0.52
N GLY A 181 12.62 -3.45 0.90
CA GLY A 181 13.83 -3.70 0.12
C GLY A 181 13.58 -4.63 -1.09
N PRO A 182 14.49 -5.54 -1.44
CA PRO A 182 14.35 -6.44 -2.61
C PRO A 182 13.24 -7.51 -2.46
N LEU A 183 12.55 -7.52 -1.33
CA LEU A 183 11.35 -8.33 -1.08
C LEU A 183 10.04 -7.59 -1.42
N SER A 184 10.13 -6.44 -2.11
CA SER A 184 8.95 -5.70 -2.53
C SER A 184 8.07 -6.56 -3.45
N ILE A 185 6.89 -6.94 -2.95
CA ILE A 185 5.88 -7.69 -3.71
C ILE A 185 5.08 -6.80 -4.68
N TRP A 186 5.50 -5.55 -4.90
CA TRP A 186 4.70 -4.53 -5.56
C TRP A 186 5.32 -3.98 -6.85
N PRO A 187 5.74 -4.80 -7.83
CA PRO A 187 6.17 -4.24 -9.11
C PRO A 187 5.03 -3.43 -9.75
N VAL A 188 5.39 -2.35 -10.45
CA VAL A 188 4.45 -1.41 -11.07
C VAL A 188 3.45 -2.15 -11.97
N GLU A 189 3.92 -3.18 -12.65
CA GLU A 189 3.19 -4.04 -13.59
C GLU A 189 2.02 -4.78 -12.93
N LYS A 190 2.10 -5.06 -11.62
CA LYS A 190 1.01 -5.67 -10.86
C LYS A 190 0.10 -4.62 -10.24
N LEU A 191 0.66 -3.52 -9.73
CA LEU A 191 -0.11 -2.45 -9.10
C LEU A 191 -1.05 -1.74 -10.08
N GLU A 192 -0.56 -1.43 -11.28
CA GLU A 192 -1.32 -0.72 -12.31
C GLU A 192 -2.70 -1.37 -12.59
N PRO A 193 -2.79 -2.64 -13.03
CA PRO A 193 -4.08 -3.27 -13.30
C PRO A 193 -4.93 -3.46 -12.05
N ASN A 194 -4.33 -3.68 -10.87
CA ASN A 194 -5.07 -3.85 -9.61
C ASN A 194 -5.74 -2.55 -9.16
N ILE A 195 -5.03 -1.42 -9.25
CA ILE A 195 -5.58 -0.09 -8.98
C ILE A 195 -6.71 0.21 -9.96
N ALA A 196 -6.49 0.04 -11.27
CA ALA A 196 -7.52 0.29 -12.29
C ALA A 196 -8.81 -0.49 -12.02
N ARG A 197 -8.66 -1.79 -11.71
CA ARG A 197 -9.78 -2.67 -11.38
C ARG A 197 -10.52 -2.19 -10.13
N ALA A 198 -9.80 -1.89 -9.06
CA ALA A 198 -10.44 -1.44 -7.81
C ALA A 198 -11.17 -0.10 -7.97
N LEU A 199 -10.61 0.84 -8.76
CA LEU A 199 -11.29 2.09 -9.09
C LEU A 199 -12.64 1.84 -9.78
N LYS A 200 -12.67 0.93 -10.76
CA LYS A 200 -13.87 0.61 -11.53
C LYS A 200 -14.90 -0.22 -10.74
N GLU A 201 -14.44 -1.22 -9.99
CA GLU A 201 -15.32 -2.22 -9.36
C GLU A 201 -15.73 -1.86 -7.94
N ALA A 202 -14.88 -1.16 -7.18
CA ALA A 202 -15.09 -0.93 -5.74
C ALA A 202 -15.29 0.54 -5.36
N ILE A 203 -14.77 1.48 -6.15
CA ILE A 203 -14.80 2.92 -5.84
C ILE A 203 -15.94 3.63 -6.60
N LEU A 204 -15.92 3.62 -7.93
CA LEU A 204 -16.94 4.29 -8.75
C LEU A 204 -18.39 3.88 -8.43
N PRO A 205 -18.72 2.59 -8.22
CA PRO A 205 -20.10 2.19 -7.93
C PRO A 205 -20.65 2.75 -6.61
N LYS A 206 -19.77 3.23 -5.72
CA LYS A 206 -20.14 3.87 -4.46
C LYS A 206 -20.35 5.39 -4.60
N GLY A 207 -20.25 5.94 -5.81
CA GLY A 207 -20.36 7.37 -6.08
C GLY A 207 -19.11 8.18 -5.67
N ILE A 208 -18.00 7.51 -5.37
CA ILE A 208 -16.72 8.17 -5.07
C ILE A 208 -16.06 8.57 -6.38
N THR A 209 -15.93 9.87 -6.62
CA THR A 209 -15.34 10.43 -7.84
C THR A 209 -14.00 11.10 -7.59
N SER A 210 -13.57 11.16 -6.33
CA SER A 210 -12.24 11.59 -5.95
C SER A 210 -11.79 10.97 -4.65
N LEU A 211 -10.48 10.78 -4.49
CA LEU A 211 -9.89 10.22 -3.27
C LEU A 211 -8.51 10.81 -2.98
N SER A 212 -8.09 10.75 -1.72
CA SER A 212 -6.72 11.01 -1.30
C SER A 212 -6.06 9.73 -0.82
N ASP A 213 -4.97 9.31 -1.48
CA ASP A 213 -4.21 8.11 -1.12
C ASP A 213 -2.90 8.46 -0.40
N PRO A 214 -2.78 8.20 0.91
CA PRO A 214 -1.55 8.39 1.67
C PRO A 214 -0.66 7.16 1.68
N LEU A 215 0.63 7.40 1.97
CA LEU A 215 1.72 6.42 1.99
C LEU A 215 2.27 6.06 0.59
N THR A 216 2.20 6.99 -0.36
CA THR A 216 3.13 6.93 -1.49
C THR A 216 4.50 7.38 -0.98
N SER A 217 5.38 6.44 -0.61
CA SER A 217 6.68 6.83 -0.05
C SER A 217 7.54 7.53 -1.09
N SER A 218 8.38 8.48 -0.64
CA SER A 218 9.30 9.23 -1.49
C SER A 218 10.43 8.39 -2.10
N GLU A 219 10.60 7.13 -1.69
CA GLU A 219 11.71 6.26 -2.15
C GLU A 219 11.40 5.62 -3.50
N ASN A 220 10.83 6.40 -4.43
CA ASN A 220 10.56 5.94 -5.80
C ASN A 220 9.62 4.71 -5.83
N GLN A 221 8.60 4.69 -4.97
CA GLN A 221 7.76 3.52 -4.81
C GLN A 221 6.98 3.21 -6.09
N PRO A 222 6.89 1.92 -6.47
CA PRO A 222 6.09 1.45 -7.60
C PRO A 222 4.65 1.99 -7.63
N THR A 223 4.09 2.35 -6.48
CA THR A 223 2.76 2.96 -6.37
C THR A 223 2.62 4.28 -7.14
N GLN A 224 3.61 5.19 -7.05
CA GLN A 224 3.54 6.48 -7.74
C GLN A 224 3.57 6.25 -9.26
N HIS A 225 4.51 5.42 -9.72
CA HIS A 225 4.65 5.01 -11.11
C HIS A 225 3.40 4.32 -11.64
N ALA A 226 2.74 3.46 -10.84
CA ALA A 226 1.50 2.80 -11.23
C ALA A 226 0.36 3.83 -11.47
N TYR A 227 0.20 4.80 -10.57
CA TYR A 227 -0.77 5.89 -10.78
C TYR A 227 -0.46 6.75 -12.00
N GLN A 228 0.82 7.06 -12.24
CA GLN A 228 1.24 7.84 -13.40
C GLN A 228 1.01 7.09 -14.71
N ARG A 229 1.34 5.79 -14.77
CA ARG A 229 1.06 4.95 -15.94
C ARG A 229 -0.43 4.86 -16.22
N LEU A 230 -1.28 4.70 -15.20
CA LEU A 230 -2.73 4.76 -15.37
C LEU A 230 -3.20 6.11 -15.89
N ALA A 231 -2.69 7.21 -15.34
CA ALA A 231 -3.06 8.55 -15.76
C ALA A 231 -2.64 8.85 -17.22
N ALA A 232 -1.49 8.32 -17.66
CA ALA A 232 -0.98 8.44 -19.02
C ALA A 232 -1.58 7.42 -20.01
N SER A 233 -2.27 6.38 -19.50
CA SER A 233 -2.92 5.38 -20.33
C SER A 233 -4.05 5.99 -21.17
N ARG A 234 -4.46 5.30 -22.25
CA ARG A 234 -5.60 5.72 -23.08
C ARG A 234 -6.91 5.77 -22.30
N GLU A 235 -7.06 4.94 -21.27
CA GLU A 235 -8.26 4.89 -20.42
C GLU A 235 -8.26 6.01 -19.38
N GLY A 236 -7.07 6.47 -18.97
CA GLY A 236 -6.89 7.46 -17.91
C GLY A 236 -7.36 6.96 -16.54
N LEU A 237 -7.43 7.88 -15.58
CA LEU A 237 -8.01 7.62 -14.27
C LEU A 237 -9.50 7.98 -14.27
N PRO A 238 -10.40 7.05 -13.88
CA PRO A 238 -11.84 7.34 -13.86
C PRO A 238 -12.28 8.17 -12.64
N VAL A 239 -11.38 8.39 -11.67
CA VAL A 239 -11.58 9.25 -10.51
C VAL A 239 -10.39 10.20 -10.37
N ARG A 240 -10.60 11.34 -9.70
CA ARG A 240 -9.49 12.25 -9.35
C ARG A 240 -8.73 11.69 -8.15
N ILE A 241 -7.42 11.61 -8.26
CA ILE A 241 -6.57 11.04 -7.22
C ILE A 241 -5.62 12.11 -6.72
N ASN A 242 -5.68 12.39 -5.43
CA ASN A 242 -4.71 13.19 -4.71
C ASN A 242 -3.70 12.27 -4.02
N LEU A 243 -2.45 12.26 -4.47
CA LEU A 243 -1.41 11.43 -3.84
C LEU A 243 -0.76 12.22 -2.70
N MET A 244 -0.85 11.72 -1.48
CA MET A 244 -0.17 12.31 -0.32
C MET A 244 1.20 11.67 -0.17
N VAL A 245 2.19 12.28 -0.83
CA VAL A 245 3.57 11.79 -0.87
C VAL A 245 4.24 11.99 0.49
N ARG A 246 4.72 10.88 1.08
CA ARG A 246 5.45 10.94 2.35
C ARG A 246 6.88 11.37 2.08
N ILE A 247 7.23 12.58 2.53
CA ILE A 247 8.61 13.07 2.56
C ILE A 247 9.18 12.76 3.95
N PRO A 248 10.29 12.00 4.07
CA PRO A 248 10.92 11.68 5.34
C PRO A 248 11.62 12.91 5.95
N VAL A 249 10.84 13.83 6.53
CA VAL A 249 11.33 15.14 7.00
C VAL A 249 12.28 15.07 8.20
N ARG A 250 12.40 13.91 8.87
CA ARG A 250 13.20 13.78 10.10
C ARG A 250 14.68 13.45 9.87
N ALA A 251 15.08 13.17 8.61
CA ALA A 251 16.45 12.79 8.26
C ALA A 251 17.16 13.77 7.31
N PHE A 252 16.48 14.85 6.91
CA PHE A 252 16.93 15.72 5.83
C PHE A 252 16.97 17.18 6.25
N SER A 253 17.95 17.93 5.72
CA SER A 253 17.91 19.40 5.77
C SER A 253 16.72 19.91 4.93
N THR A 254 16.43 21.22 5.03
CA THR A 254 15.41 21.83 4.16
C THR A 254 15.81 21.70 2.68
N GLU A 255 17.08 21.89 2.38
CA GLU A 255 17.66 21.74 1.05
C GLU A 255 17.49 20.32 0.51
N ASP A 256 17.85 19.30 1.29
CA ASP A 256 17.70 17.89 0.88
C ASP A 256 16.22 17.51 0.70
N SER A 257 15.34 18.06 1.54
CA SER A 257 13.89 17.85 1.40
C SER A 257 13.36 18.44 0.09
N LEU A 258 13.83 19.63 -0.29
CA LEU A 258 13.47 20.28 -1.56
C LEU A 258 14.08 19.56 -2.77
N GLU A 259 15.31 19.06 -2.66
CA GLU A 259 15.95 18.24 -3.68
C GLU A 259 15.19 16.94 -3.90
N LEU A 260 14.82 16.25 -2.81
CA LEU A 260 13.97 15.06 -2.88
C LEU A 260 12.64 15.38 -3.57
N ILE A 261 11.94 16.45 -3.19
CA ILE A 261 10.69 16.85 -3.85
C ILE A 261 10.89 17.03 -5.36
N ARG A 262 11.98 17.68 -5.77
CA ARG A 262 12.31 17.92 -7.19
C ARG A 262 12.74 16.64 -7.91
N SER A 263 13.32 15.67 -7.20
CA SER A 263 13.75 14.39 -7.75
C SER A 263 12.64 13.35 -7.81
N LEU A 264 11.52 13.54 -7.09
CA LEU A 264 10.34 12.71 -7.25
C LEU A 264 9.95 12.78 -8.74
N LEU A 265 9.98 11.62 -9.40
CA LEU A 265 9.79 11.45 -10.84
C LEU A 265 8.32 11.67 -11.27
N PHE A 266 7.70 12.75 -10.80
CA PHE A 266 6.43 13.21 -11.32
C PHE A 266 6.65 13.84 -12.69
N GLU A 267 6.39 13.09 -13.76
CA GLU A 267 6.32 13.68 -15.10
C GLU A 267 5.19 14.73 -15.14
N PRO A 268 5.48 15.99 -15.51
CA PRO A 268 4.46 17.01 -15.72
C PRO A 268 3.41 16.56 -16.76
N PRO A 269 2.16 17.08 -16.69
CA PRO A 269 1.74 18.19 -15.86
C PRO A 269 1.08 17.74 -14.54
N LEU A 270 1.56 18.30 -13.43
CA LEU A 270 0.77 18.41 -12.21
C LEU A 270 -0.44 19.31 -12.53
N ARG A 271 -1.58 18.73 -12.91
CA ARG A 271 -2.84 19.48 -12.95
C ARG A 271 -3.31 19.70 -11.52
N SER A 272 -2.69 20.67 -10.85
CA SER A 272 -3.18 21.23 -9.60
C SER A 272 -4.46 22.01 -9.87
N ASP A 273 -5.57 21.31 -10.05
CA ASP A 273 -6.91 21.92 -10.02
C ASP A 273 -7.32 22.29 -8.58
N PHE A 274 -6.53 21.87 -7.57
CA PHE A 274 -6.82 22.10 -6.14
C PHE A 274 -6.90 23.59 -5.76
N LEU A 275 -6.32 24.48 -6.58
CA LEU A 275 -6.35 25.94 -6.41
C LEU A 275 -7.07 26.68 -7.54
N ARG A 276 -7.92 26.01 -8.34
CA ARG A 276 -8.70 26.63 -9.44
C ARG A 276 -10.18 26.27 -9.45
#